data_AF-A0A6N0A3C4-F1
#
_entry.id   AF-A0A6N0A3C4-F1
#
_cell.length_a   1.000
_cell.length_b   1.000
_cell.length_c   1.000
_cell.angle_alpha   90.00
_cell.angle_beta   90.00
_cell.angle_gamma   90.00
#
_symmetry.space_group_name_H-M   'P 1'
#
loop_
_entity.id
_entity.type
_entity.pdbx_description
1 polymer ?
#
loop_
_entity_poly.entity_id
_entity_poly.type
_entity_poly.pdbx_seq_one_letter_code
_entity_poly.pdbx_strand_id
1 'polypeptide(L)'
;YYLKLFPDLQQKTASGLLTTLWSQDPFRNKWALVAKVYSFVRDELGRSNISLKRFLDVCCPVMNIIQPNLYLGIFGWIVQFDENGPCDLVQDDNAVYLDHFQGENVPSTEMDLLRAL
;
A
#
# COMPACT_ATOMS: atom_id res chain seq x y z
N TYR A 1 -4.71 4.02 1.85
CA TYR A 1 -4.01 3.18 2.84
C TYR A 1 -2.70 3.82 3.28
N TYR A 2 -1.73 4.01 2.37
CA TYR A 2 -0.41 4.57 2.70
C TYR A 2 -0.36 6.07 2.99
N LEU A 3 -1.42 6.85 2.77
CA LEU A 3 -1.49 8.24 3.25
C LEU A 3 -1.23 8.36 4.77
N LYS A 4 -1.47 7.29 5.53
CA LYS A 4 -1.13 7.17 6.95
C LYS A 4 0.38 7.29 7.25
N LEU A 5 1.25 7.19 6.24
CA LEU A 5 2.69 7.49 6.37
C LEU A 5 2.97 8.95 6.71
N PHE A 6 2.06 9.83 6.28
CA PHE A 6 2.26 11.28 6.31
C PHE A 6 1.03 11.97 6.91
N PRO A 7 0.64 11.64 8.16
CA PRO A 7 -0.62 12.11 8.74
C PRO A 7 -0.66 13.64 8.92
N ASP A 8 0.50 14.25 9.16
CA ASP A 8 0.64 15.68 9.45
C ASP A 8 1.02 16.52 8.22
N LEU A 9 1.18 15.89 7.05
CA LEU A 9 1.57 16.59 5.83
C LEU A 9 0.35 17.09 5.06
N GLN A 10 0.52 18.25 4.41
CA GLN A 10 -0.47 18.72 3.46
C GLN A 10 -0.66 17.68 2.34
N GLN A 11 -1.91 17.49 1.92
CA GLN A 11 -2.28 16.48 0.94
C GLN A 11 -1.48 16.58 -0.36
N LYS A 12 -1.14 17.79 -0.81
CA LYS A 12 -0.33 18.00 -2.01
C LYS A 12 1.07 17.39 -1.87
N THR A 13 1.76 17.67 -0.76
CA THR A 13 3.09 17.14 -0.45
C THR A 13 3.03 15.63 -0.26
N ALA A 14 2.10 15.14 0.55
CA ALA A 14 1.92 13.71 0.80
C ALA A 14 1.63 12.93 -0.51
N SER A 15 0.81 13.49 -1.41
CA SER A 15 0.54 12.88 -2.71
C SER A 15 1.78 12.80 -3.60
N GLY A 16 2.66 13.81 -3.56
CA GLY A 16 3.93 13.79 -4.27
C GLY A 16 4.83 12.65 -3.78
N LEU A 17 5.07 12.59 -2.47
CA LEU A 17 5.87 11.54 -1.84
C LEU A 17 5.31 10.14 -2.12
N LEU A 18 4.00 9.96 -1.98
CA LEU A 18 3.34 8.69 -2.29
C LEU A 18 3.50 8.29 -3.75
N THR A 19 3.52 9.24 -4.69
CA THR A 19 3.73 8.94 -6.11
C THR A 19 5.13 8.37 -6.35
N THR A 20 6.15 8.93 -5.69
CA THR A 20 7.52 8.39 -5.72
C THR A 20 7.56 6.97 -5.16
N LEU A 21 6.99 6.73 -3.97
CA LEU A 21 6.92 5.39 -3.39
C LEU A 21 6.21 4.39 -4.32
N TRP A 22 5.08 4.79 -4.89
CA TRP A 22 4.31 3.95 -5.83
C TRP A 22 5.06 3.61 -7.10
N SER A 23 5.89 4.53 -7.58
CA SER A 23 6.69 4.32 -8.78
C SER A 23 7.70 3.17 -8.61
N GLN A 24 8.09 2.87 -7.37
CA GLN A 24 9.10 1.86 -7.04
C GLN A 24 8.54 0.68 -6.25
N ASP A 25 7.23 0.64 -6.01
CA ASP A 25 6.58 -0.46 -5.27
C ASP A 25 6.65 -1.77 -6.08
N PRO A 26 7.23 -2.86 -5.55
CA PRO A 26 7.34 -4.14 -6.25
C PRO A 26 6.05 -4.96 -6.20
N PHE A 27 5.08 -4.60 -5.35
CA PHE A 27 3.85 -5.36 -5.09
C PHE A 27 2.63 -4.81 -5.84
N ARG A 28 2.84 -4.12 -6.97
CA ARG A 28 1.77 -3.58 -7.82
C ARG A 28 0.74 -4.63 -8.23
N ASN A 29 1.16 -5.89 -8.45
CA ASN A 29 0.25 -6.99 -8.78
C ASN A 29 -0.73 -7.29 -7.63
N LYS A 30 -0.27 -7.23 -6.37
CA LYS A 30 -1.16 -7.39 -5.20
C LYS A 30 -2.21 -6.29 -5.19
N TRP A 31 -1.81 -5.04 -5.42
CA TRP A 31 -2.72 -3.90 -5.49
C TRP A 31 -3.72 -3.99 -6.64
N ALA A 32 -3.32 -4.50 -7.81
CA ALA A 32 -4.21 -4.74 -8.93
C ALA A 32 -5.30 -5.76 -8.57
N LEU A 33 -4.93 -6.85 -7.89
CA LEU A 33 -5.88 -7.86 -7.43
C LEU A 33 -6.86 -7.31 -6.39
N VAL A 34 -6.34 -6.59 -5.39
CA VAL A 34 -7.14 -5.88 -4.37
C VAL A 34 -8.16 -4.94 -5.02
N ALA A 35 -7.73 -4.14 -5.99
CA ALA A 35 -8.60 -3.19 -6.70
C ALA A 35 -9.68 -3.90 -7.53
N LYS A 36 -9.33 -5.01 -8.17
CA LYS A 36 -10.28 -5.82 -8.95
C LYS A 36 -11.35 -6.43 -8.06
N VAL A 37 -10.96 -7.08 -6.95
CA VAL A 37 -11.90 -7.67 -5.99
C VAL A 37 -12.76 -6.59 -5.32
N TYR A 38 -12.19 -5.43 -4.96
CA TYR A 38 -12.98 -4.32 -4.43
C TYR A 38 -14.06 -3.88 -5.41
N SER A 39 -13.71 -3.74 -6.69
CA SER A 39 -14.65 -3.30 -7.72
C SER A 39 -15.79 -4.30 -7.87
N PHE A 40 -15.48 -5.60 -7.92
CA PHE A 40 -16.49 -6.66 -7.95
C PHE A 40 -17.41 -6.62 -6.73
N VAL A 41 -16.85 -6.64 -5.50
CA VAL A 41 -17.65 -6.65 -4.26
C VAL A 41 -18.52 -5.40 -4.14
N ARG A 42 -18.00 -4.23 -4.52
CA ARG A 42 -18.75 -2.96 -4.51
C ARG A 42 -19.89 -2.97 -5.51
N ASP A 43 -19.69 -3.58 -6.67
CA ASP A 43 -20.70 -3.62 -7.72
C ASP A 43 -21.83 -4.63 -7.36
N GLU A 44 -21.50 -5.75 -6.71
CA GLU A 44 -22.47 -6.73 -6.20
C GLU A 44 -23.27 -6.24 -4.97
N LEU A 45 -22.60 -5.64 -3.99
CA LEU A 45 -23.25 -5.20 -2.74
C LEU A 45 -23.85 -3.80 -2.82
N GLY A 46 -23.55 -3.06 -3.88
CA GLY A 46 -23.94 -1.66 -4.07
C GLY A 46 -22.98 -0.65 -3.43
N ARG A 47 -22.81 0.50 -4.11
CA ARG A 47 -21.81 1.53 -3.81
C ARG A 47 -21.89 2.14 -2.41
N SER A 48 -23.06 2.13 -1.77
CA SER A 48 -23.29 2.69 -0.44
C SER A 48 -22.98 1.73 0.70
N ASN A 49 -22.87 0.42 0.42
CA ASN A 49 -22.80 -0.61 1.45
C ASN A 49 -21.36 -0.97 1.85
N ILE A 50 -20.38 -0.72 0.97
CA ILE A 50 -18.97 -1.00 1.24
C ILE A 50 -18.10 0.25 1.12
N SER A 51 -17.50 0.65 2.24
CA SER A 51 -16.50 1.71 2.24
C SER A 51 -15.14 1.15 1.84
N LEU A 52 -14.40 1.86 0.97
CA LEU A 52 -13.02 1.51 0.61
C LEU A 52 -12.13 1.32 1.85
N LYS A 53 -12.30 2.16 2.88
CA LYS A 53 -11.54 2.05 4.13
C LYS A 53 -11.74 0.68 4.79
N ARG A 54 -12.99 0.29 5.06
CA ARG A 54 -13.30 -1.01 5.68
C ARG A 54 -12.80 -2.18 4.83
N PHE A 55 -12.97 -2.12 3.51
CA PHE A 55 -12.46 -3.17 2.63
C PHE A 55 -10.94 -3.32 2.74
N LEU A 56 -10.18 -2.22 2.69
CA LEU A 56 -8.72 -2.25 2.82
C LEU A 56 -8.27 -2.71 4.21
N ASP A 57 -8.99 -2.35 5.26
CA ASP A 57 -8.67 -2.79 6.63
C ASP A 57 -8.77 -4.33 6.79
N VAL A 58 -9.60 -5.01 5.99
CA VAL A 58 -9.71 -6.49 5.95
C VAL A 58 -8.77 -7.13 4.92
N CYS A 59 -8.72 -6.55 3.72
CA CYS A 59 -8.03 -7.13 2.57
C CYS A 59 -6.50 -6.98 2.62
N CYS A 60 -6.00 -5.86 3.15
CA CYS A 60 -4.54 -5.64 3.26
C CYS A 60 -3.83 -6.70 4.11
N PRO A 61 -4.34 -7.10 5.30
CA PRO A 61 -3.80 -8.23 6.06
C PRO A 61 -3.79 -9.56 5.28
N VAL A 62 -4.89 -9.90 4.60
CA VAL A 62 -5.00 -11.16 3.82
C VAL A 62 -3.98 -11.23 2.68
N MET A 63 -3.68 -10.09 2.06
CA MET A 63 -2.72 -9.98 0.96
C MET A 63 -1.27 -9.75 1.44
N ASN A 64 -1.01 -9.78 2.74
CA ASN A 64 0.25 -9.33 3.36
C ASN A 64 0.76 -8.01 2.76
N ILE A 65 -0.14 -7.05 2.60
CA ILE A 65 0.26 -5.69 2.23
C ILE A 65 1.00 -5.08 3.41
N ILE A 66 2.21 -4.58 3.16
CA ILE A 66 3.07 -3.98 4.18
C ILE A 66 2.31 -2.89 4.93
N GLN A 67 2.37 -2.93 6.26
CA GLN A 67 1.73 -1.90 7.07
C GLN A 67 2.43 -0.55 6.88
N PRO A 68 1.70 0.59 6.89
CA PRO A 68 2.31 1.89 6.63
C PRO A 68 3.51 2.18 7.54
N ASN A 69 3.40 1.88 8.84
CA ASN A 69 4.50 2.09 9.81
C ASN A 69 5.76 1.27 9.53
N LEU A 70 5.70 0.22 8.70
CA LEU A 70 6.84 -0.61 8.33
C LEU A 70 7.36 -0.31 6.92
N TYR A 71 6.55 0.34 6.08
CA TYR A 71 6.83 0.50 4.65
C TYR A 71 8.17 1.18 4.39
N LEU A 72 8.41 2.35 5.00
CA LEU A 72 9.64 3.08 4.77
C LEU A 72 10.87 2.29 5.23
N GLY A 73 10.80 1.67 6.41
CA GLY A 73 11.91 0.88 6.95
C GLY A 73 12.25 -0.37 6.13
N ILE A 74 11.22 -1.13 5.71
CA ILE A 74 11.41 -2.33 4.86
C ILE A 74 12.01 -1.96 3.51
N PHE A 75 11.58 -0.84 2.95
CA PHE A 75 12.04 -0.37 1.65
C PHE A 75 13.20 0.63 1.73
N GLY A 76 13.86 0.79 2.87
CA GLY A 76 14.99 1.71 3.03
C GLY A 76 14.70 3.16 2.63
N TRP A 77 13.45 3.60 2.67
CA TRP A 77 13.06 4.96 2.32
C TRP A 77 13.33 5.91 3.48
N ILE A 78 14.01 7.00 3.18
CA ILE A 78 14.30 8.09 4.10
C ILE A 78 13.62 9.35 3.57
N VAL A 79 12.82 9.98 4.42
CA VAL A 79 12.18 11.27 4.12
C VAL A 79 13.22 12.36 4.29
N GLN A 80 13.47 13.14 3.24
CA GLN A 80 14.30 14.33 3.29
C GLN A 80 13.47 15.56 3.68
N PHE A 81 14.10 16.46 4.44
CA PHE A 81 13.47 17.68 4.94
C PHE A 81 14.24 18.89 4.42
N ASP A 82 13.51 19.91 3.94
CA ASP A 82 14.00 21.25 3.66
C ASP A 82 13.53 22.24 4.74
N GLU A 83 13.80 23.53 4.53
CA GLU A 83 13.42 24.62 5.44
C GLU A 83 11.89 24.71 5.69
N ASN A 84 11.06 24.11 4.82
CA ASN A 84 9.60 24.11 4.88
C ASN A 84 9.01 22.76 5.28
N GLY A 85 9.83 21.74 5.56
CA GLY A 85 9.41 20.39 5.96
C GLY A 85 9.79 19.32 4.92
N PRO A 86 9.06 18.19 4.85
CA PRO A 86 9.41 17.11 3.94
C PRO A 86 9.37 17.54 2.47
N CYS A 87 10.48 17.35 1.75
CA CYS A 87 10.60 17.76 0.36
C CYS A 87 10.75 16.59 -0.61
N ASP A 88 11.43 15.50 -0.21
CA ASP A 88 11.76 14.38 -1.09
C ASP A 88 11.92 13.04 -0.34
N LEU A 89 12.11 11.96 -1.09
CA LEU A 89 12.40 10.62 -0.61
C LEU A 89 13.67 10.09 -1.28
N VAL A 90 14.59 9.60 -0.46
CA VAL A 90 15.76 8.87 -0.95
C VAL A 90 15.75 7.44 -0.44
N GLN A 91 16.27 6.55 -1.27
CA GLN A 91 16.37 5.14 -0.97
C GLN A 91 17.80 4.82 -0.55
N ASP A 92 17.98 4.16 0.60
CA ASP A 92 19.27 3.63 1.01
C ASP A 92 19.58 2.37 0.19
N ASP A 93 20.71 2.37 -0.53
CA ASP A 93 21.17 1.26 -1.37
C ASP A 93 21.39 -0.06 -0.60
N ASN A 94 21.43 -0.02 0.74
CA ASN A 94 21.61 -1.22 1.59
C ASN A 94 20.32 -1.96 1.96
N ALA A 95 19.15 -1.54 1.48
CA ALA A 95 17.93 -2.14 2.00
C ALA A 95 17.73 -3.61 1.56
N VAL A 96 17.20 -4.39 2.50
CA VAL A 96 17.08 -5.85 2.39
C VAL A 96 15.68 -6.17 1.86
N TYR A 97 15.49 -5.93 0.56
CA TYR A 97 14.17 -5.72 -0.03
C TYR A 97 13.28 -6.96 -0.22
N LEU A 98 13.86 -8.10 -0.58
CA LEU A 98 13.07 -9.15 -1.26
C LEU A 98 13.00 -10.48 -0.51
N ASP A 99 13.99 -10.80 0.33
CA ASP A 99 14.01 -12.08 1.05
C ASP A 99 12.87 -12.20 2.07
N HIS A 100 12.41 -11.08 2.64
CA HIS A 100 11.28 -11.07 3.59
C HIS A 100 9.94 -11.52 2.99
N PHE A 101 9.79 -11.45 1.67
CA PHE A 101 8.52 -11.71 0.98
C PHE A 101 8.58 -12.92 0.03
N GLN A 102 9.72 -13.62 -0.03
CA GLN A 102 9.82 -14.88 -0.77
C GLN A 102 9.00 -15.97 -0.08
N GLY A 103 8.08 -16.59 -0.80
CA GLY A 103 7.27 -17.71 -0.30
C GLY A 103 6.04 -17.32 0.50
N GLU A 104 5.60 -16.05 0.46
CA GLU A 104 4.32 -15.67 1.05
C GLU A 104 3.15 -16.43 0.40
N ASN A 105 2.38 -17.14 1.21
CA ASN A 105 1.15 -17.79 0.78
C ASN A 105 0.00 -16.77 0.82
N VAL A 106 -0.03 -15.89 -0.18
CA VAL A 106 -1.10 -14.90 -0.38
C VAL A 106 -1.97 -15.29 -1.58
N PRO A 107 -3.25 -14.88 -1.61
CA PRO A 107 -4.10 -15.12 -2.77
C PRO A 107 -3.48 -14.58 -4.06
N SER A 108 -3.45 -15.43 -5.09
CA SER A 108 -2.94 -15.08 -6.42
C SER A 108 -4.06 -14.89 -7.46
N THR A 109 -5.29 -15.28 -7.12
CA THR A 109 -6.47 -15.14 -7.98
C THR A 109 -7.61 -14.41 -7.25
N GLU A 110 -8.56 -13.87 -8.00
CA GLU A 110 -9.75 -13.19 -7.44
C GLU A 110 -10.57 -14.13 -6.57
N MET A 111 -10.74 -15.38 -7.01
CA MET A 111 -11.54 -16.36 -6.27
C MET A 111 -10.89 -16.76 -4.96
N ASP A 112 -9.56 -16.85 -4.91
CA ASP A 112 -8.85 -17.14 -3.66
C ASP A 112 -8.95 -15.97 -2.70
N LEU A 113 -8.83 -14.73 -3.20
CA LEU A 113 -8.97 -13.55 -2.37
C LEU A 113 -10.41 -13.42 -1.85
N LEU A 114 -11.41 -13.61 -2.69
CA LEU A 114 -12.83 -13.59 -2.29
C LEU A 114 -13.16 -14.64 -1.23
N ARG A 115 -12.54 -15.83 -1.29
CA ARG A 115 -12.73 -16.88 -0.28
C ARG A 115 -12.06 -16.57 1.06
N ALA A 116 -11.06 -15.70 1.05
CA ALA A 116 -10.28 -15.34 2.23
C ALA A 116 -10.82 -14.07 2.93
N LEU A 117 -11.77 -13.36 2.33
CA LEU A 117 -12.46 -12.18 2.89
C LEU A 117 -13.74 -12.58 3.63
#